data_AF-A0A8I1X127-F1
#
_entry.id   AF-A0A8I1X127-F1
#
_cell.length_a   1.000
_cell.length_b   1.000
_cell.length_c   1.000
_cell.angle_alpha   90.00
_cell.angle_beta   90.00
_cell.angle_gamma   90.00
#
_symmetry.space_group_name_H-M   'P 1'
#
loop_
_entity.id
_entity.type
_entity.pdbx_description
1 polymer ?
#
loop_
_entity_poly.entity_id
_entity_poly.type
_entity_poly.pdbx_seq_one_letter_code
_entity_poly.pdbx_strand_id
1 'polypeptide(L)'
;NMIGIHMGGGVSVAAINEGRVVDVNNALLGMGPFSPQRAGALPIGDLIEMCYSGKYTKKELMGYLSKKAGYLAYLGTDDGRDVAEMIKNGDEKAKLIQDAMCYQVAKEVGACSTVLNGKVDLIFMSGGLVYNDLIVQTISDRVKFIAPIELFPGEKEMEALCQGGTRVLKGLEEAKVYGK
;
A
#
# COMPACT_ATOMS: atom_id res chain seq x y z
N ASN A 1 1.47 -17.29 -9.99
CA ASN A 1 0.72 -16.68 -8.88
C ASN A 1 1.63 -15.79 -8.08
N MET A 2 1.24 -14.52 -7.89
CA MET A 2 2.09 -13.52 -7.24
C MET A 2 1.29 -12.71 -6.23
N ILE A 3 1.99 -12.18 -5.24
CA ILE A 3 1.46 -11.12 -4.38
C ILE A 3 2.24 -9.84 -4.69
N GLY A 4 1.52 -8.83 -5.16
CA GLY A 4 2.10 -7.52 -5.44
C GLY A 4 1.85 -6.55 -4.28
N ILE A 5 2.91 -5.90 -3.81
CA ILE A 5 2.84 -4.85 -2.78
C ILE A 5 3.28 -3.54 -3.43
N HIS A 6 2.44 -2.52 -3.38
CA HIS A 6 2.81 -1.17 -3.78
C HIS A 6 2.70 -0.22 -2.59
N MET A 7 3.80 0.46 -2.27
CA MET A 7 3.93 1.33 -1.10
C MET A 7 4.38 2.74 -1.50
N GLY A 8 3.42 3.64 -1.58
CA GLY A 8 3.63 5.07 -1.84
C GLY A 8 2.81 5.91 -0.86
N GLY A 9 2.17 6.98 -1.33
CA GLY A 9 1.22 7.75 -0.51
C GLY A 9 0.01 6.92 -0.04
N GLY A 10 -0.32 5.86 -0.77
CA GLY A 10 -1.21 4.77 -0.35
C GLY A 10 -0.48 3.43 -0.35
N VAL A 11 -1.09 2.42 0.27
CA VAL A 11 -0.58 1.04 0.23
C VAL A 11 -1.65 0.12 -0.35
N SER A 12 -1.27 -0.63 -1.39
CA SER A 12 -2.07 -1.72 -1.93
C SER A 12 -1.31 -3.03 -1.91
N VAL A 13 -2.02 -4.12 -1.63
CA VAL A 13 -1.54 -5.49 -1.67
C VAL A 13 -2.55 -6.30 -2.48
N ALA A 14 -2.07 -6.98 -3.51
CA ALA A 14 -2.92 -7.65 -4.50
C ALA A 14 -2.54 -9.12 -4.66
N ALA A 15 -3.56 -9.98 -4.69
CA ALA A 15 -3.42 -11.38 -5.08
C ALA A 15 -3.58 -11.50 -6.61
N ILE A 16 -2.54 -12.03 -7.27
CA ILE A 16 -2.48 -12.18 -8.72
C ILE A 16 -2.47 -13.67 -9.07
N ASN A 17 -3.58 -14.15 -9.61
CA ASN A 17 -3.72 -15.53 -10.08
C ASN A 17 -3.57 -15.55 -11.61
N GLU A 18 -2.56 -16.26 -12.12
CA GLU A 18 -2.31 -16.43 -13.57
C GLU A 18 -2.41 -15.12 -14.40
N GLY A 19 -1.81 -14.05 -13.90
CA GLY A 19 -1.79 -12.74 -14.58
C GLY A 19 -3.02 -11.87 -14.37
N ARG A 20 -4.00 -12.33 -13.59
CA ARG A 20 -5.19 -11.56 -13.21
C ARG A 20 -5.16 -11.18 -11.73
N VAL A 21 -5.36 -9.89 -11.44
CA VAL A 21 -5.65 -9.45 -10.07
C VAL A 21 -7.03 -9.97 -9.67
N VAL A 22 -7.09 -10.92 -8.74
CA VAL A 22 -8.33 -11.55 -8.28
C VAL A 22 -8.84 -10.98 -6.97
N ASP A 23 -7.95 -10.38 -6.17
CA ASP A 23 -8.29 -9.65 -4.95
C ASP A 23 -7.25 -8.54 -4.70
N VAL A 24 -7.69 -7.43 -4.13
CA VAL A 24 -6.88 -6.27 -3.76
C VAL A 24 -7.62 -5.39 -2.77
N ASN A 25 -6.92 -4.88 -1.77
CA ASN A 25 -7.52 -3.92 -0.85
C ASN A 25 -7.83 -2.58 -1.54
N ASN A 26 -8.90 -1.92 -1.11
CA ASN A 26 -9.22 -0.57 -1.58
C ASN A 26 -8.34 0.45 -0.83
N ALA A 27 -7.18 0.72 -1.41
CA ALA A 27 -6.12 1.57 -0.87
C ALA A 27 -6.50 3.05 -0.68
N LEU A 28 -7.67 3.51 -1.15
CA LEU A 28 -8.11 4.91 -1.02
C LEU A 28 -8.75 5.21 0.34
N LEU A 29 -9.98 4.72 0.54
CA LEU A 29 -10.80 4.93 1.75
C LEU A 29 -11.51 3.64 2.16
N GLY A 30 -11.14 2.50 1.59
CA GLY A 30 -11.86 1.26 1.82
C GLY A 30 -11.30 0.47 2.99
N MET A 31 -10.23 -0.28 2.75
CA MET A 31 -9.70 -1.27 3.69
C MET A 31 -8.20 -1.49 3.46
N GLY A 32 -7.55 -2.15 4.42
CA GLY A 32 -6.14 -2.55 4.36
C GLY A 32 -5.24 -1.74 5.30
N PRO A 33 -3.92 -1.82 5.10
CA PRO A 33 -2.95 -1.11 5.92
C PRO A 33 -3.14 0.41 5.88
N PHE A 34 -2.83 1.09 6.98
CA PHE A 34 -2.59 2.53 6.90
C PHE A 34 -1.33 2.82 6.07
N SER A 35 -1.21 4.05 5.57
CA SER A 35 -0.10 4.50 4.71
C SER A 35 0.49 5.81 5.26
N PRO A 36 1.47 6.45 4.59
CA PRO A 36 1.96 7.74 5.05
C PRO A 36 0.89 8.83 5.20
N GLN A 37 -0.18 8.79 4.39
CA GLN A 37 -1.23 9.83 4.36
C GLN A 37 -2.64 9.31 4.72
N ARG A 38 -2.86 7.99 4.73
CA ARG A 38 -4.19 7.37 4.82
C ARG A 38 -4.36 6.57 6.09
N ALA A 39 -5.60 6.55 6.59
CA ALA A 39 -5.94 5.89 7.86
C ALA A 39 -5.95 4.36 7.78
N GLY A 40 -6.13 3.79 6.58
CA GLY A 40 -6.36 2.35 6.42
C GLY A 40 -7.68 1.90 7.05
N ALA A 41 -7.75 0.62 7.43
CA ALA A 41 -8.90 0.07 8.13
C ALA A 41 -9.00 0.62 9.57
N LEU A 42 -10.21 1.02 9.96
CA LEU A 42 -10.53 1.55 11.28
C LEU A 42 -11.66 0.76 11.95
N PRO A 43 -11.74 0.76 13.29
CA PRO A 43 -12.88 0.20 14.01
C PRO A 43 -14.19 0.90 13.60
N ILE A 44 -15.20 0.11 13.24
CA ILE A 44 -16.49 0.64 12.76
C ILE A 44 -17.19 1.47 13.85
N GLY A 45 -17.15 1.01 15.11
CA GLY A 45 -17.77 1.72 16.24
C GLY A 45 -17.22 3.14 16.40
N ASP A 46 -15.90 3.26 16.53
CA ASP A 46 -15.22 4.56 16.69
C ASP A 46 -15.45 5.48 15.48
N LEU A 47 -15.46 4.91 14.25
CA LEU A 47 -15.76 5.69 13.05
C LEU A 47 -17.20 6.23 13.07
N ILE A 48 -18.17 5.43 13.52
CA ILE A 48 -19.56 5.88 13.67
C ILE A 48 -19.64 7.00 14.70
N GLU A 49 -18.99 6.85 15.86
CA GLU A 49 -18.95 7.91 16.87
C GLU A 49 -18.37 9.22 16.31
N MET A 50 -17.26 9.14 15.56
CA MET A 50 -16.69 10.31 14.88
C MET A 50 -17.65 10.92 13.84
N CYS A 51 -18.37 10.10 13.08
CA CYS A 51 -19.34 10.58 12.08
C CYS A 51 -20.47 11.39 12.73
N TYR A 52 -20.90 11.02 13.93
CA TYR A 52 -22.04 11.61 14.63
C TYR A 52 -21.64 12.55 15.78
N SER A 53 -20.36 12.83 15.97
CA SER A 53 -19.89 13.67 17.08
C SER A 53 -20.21 15.17 16.91
N GLY A 54 -20.74 15.59 15.74
CA GLY A 54 -20.97 16.99 15.39
C GLY A 54 -19.69 17.80 15.10
N LYS A 55 -18.51 17.17 15.09
CA LYS A 55 -17.21 17.85 14.93
C LYS A 55 -16.76 17.99 13.47
N TYR A 56 -17.26 17.14 12.58
CA TYR A 56 -16.81 17.06 11.20
C TYR A 56 -17.99 16.96 10.24
N THR A 57 -17.90 17.65 9.11
CA THR A 57 -18.71 17.33 7.94
C THR A 57 -18.19 16.07 7.26
N LYS A 58 -19.03 15.41 6.44
CA LYS A 58 -18.62 14.28 5.60
C LYS A 58 -17.37 14.60 4.78
N LYS A 59 -17.30 15.80 4.18
CA LYS A 59 -16.17 16.21 3.32
C LYS A 59 -14.88 16.35 4.12
N GLU A 60 -14.95 16.94 5.31
CA GLU A 60 -13.79 17.10 6.18
C GLU A 60 -13.29 15.74 6.68
N LEU A 61 -14.19 14.86 7.12
CA LEU A 61 -13.81 13.54 7.61
C LEU A 61 -13.19 12.69 6.50
N MET A 62 -13.78 12.67 5.30
CA MET A 62 -13.20 11.99 4.14
C MET A 62 -11.82 12.55 3.78
N GLY A 63 -11.65 13.87 3.81
CA GLY A 63 -10.35 14.51 3.56
C GLY A 63 -9.31 14.16 4.62
N TYR A 64 -9.72 14.10 5.89
CA TYR A 64 -8.84 13.72 6.99
C TYR A 64 -8.35 12.27 6.83
N LEU A 65 -9.28 11.33 6.62
CA LEU A 65 -8.97 9.90 6.51
C LEU A 65 -8.16 9.54 5.26
N SER A 66 -8.30 10.29 4.16
CA SER A 66 -7.62 10.00 2.88
C SER A 66 -6.30 10.74 2.65
N LYS A 67 -6.02 11.81 3.40
CA LYS A 67 -4.86 12.67 3.14
C LYS A 67 -4.13 13.19 4.38
N LYS A 68 -4.73 13.11 5.57
CA LYS A 68 -4.17 13.69 6.81
C LYS A 68 -4.07 12.67 7.94
N ALA A 69 -3.99 11.40 7.59
CA ALA A 69 -3.88 10.28 8.51
C ALA A 69 -2.51 9.62 8.38
N GLY A 70 -2.30 8.48 9.04
CA GLY A 70 -1.06 7.71 8.89
C GLY A 70 0.15 8.43 9.49
N TYR A 71 1.32 8.33 8.84
CA TYR A 71 2.53 9.02 9.30
C TYR A 71 2.30 10.50 9.54
N LEU A 72 1.57 11.17 8.65
CA LEU A 72 1.29 12.60 8.81
C LEU A 72 0.55 12.89 10.13
N ALA A 73 -0.43 12.07 10.51
CA ALA A 73 -1.15 12.25 11.77
C ALA A 73 -0.31 11.90 13.00
N TYR A 74 0.54 10.88 12.92
CA TYR A 74 1.31 10.42 14.08
C TYR A 74 2.62 11.18 14.29
N LEU A 75 3.31 11.52 13.21
CA LEU A 75 4.70 11.99 13.18
C LEU A 75 4.83 13.41 12.58
N GLY A 76 3.78 13.94 11.96
CA GLY A 76 3.79 15.29 11.38
C GLY A 76 4.45 15.39 10.00
N THR A 77 4.89 14.28 9.41
CA THR A 77 5.42 14.18 8.05
C THR A 77 4.86 12.94 7.36
N ASP A 78 4.65 13.00 6.05
CA ASP A 78 4.33 11.87 5.19
C ASP A 78 5.53 11.42 4.33
N ASP A 79 6.69 12.07 4.48
CA ASP A 79 7.90 11.70 3.77
C ASP A 79 8.60 10.54 4.48
N GLY A 80 8.68 9.39 3.80
CA GLY A 80 9.35 8.20 4.32
C GLY A 80 10.85 8.41 4.60
N ARG A 81 11.49 9.41 3.98
CA ARG A 81 12.90 9.76 4.22
C ARG A 81 13.07 10.48 5.55
N ASP A 82 12.17 11.41 5.86
CA ASP A 82 12.15 12.11 7.15
C ASP A 82 11.95 11.09 8.29
N VAL A 83 11.00 10.17 8.14
CA VAL A 83 10.75 9.11 9.13
C VAL A 83 11.98 8.21 9.31
N ALA A 84 12.68 7.85 8.22
CA ALA A 84 13.90 7.07 8.32
C ALA A 84 15.01 7.80 9.10
N GLU A 85 15.15 9.11 8.89
CA GLU A 85 16.12 9.95 9.59
C GLU A 85 15.75 10.11 11.08
N MET A 86 14.45 10.26 11.41
CA MET A 86 13.96 10.25 12.79
C MET A 86 14.37 8.95 13.50
N ILE A 87 14.13 7.80 12.88
CA ILE A 87 14.48 6.48 13.44
C ILE A 87 15.99 6.36 13.64
N LYS A 88 16.78 6.78 12.66
CA LYS A 88 18.25 6.75 12.73
C LYS A 88 18.78 7.61 13.88
N ASN A 89 18.11 8.72 14.19
CA ASN A 89 18.42 9.60 15.31
C ASN A 89 17.83 9.13 16.64
N GLY A 90 17.23 7.94 16.70
CA GLY A 90 16.76 7.30 17.92
C GLY A 90 15.31 7.63 18.32
N ASP A 91 14.49 8.17 17.41
CA ASP A 91 13.07 8.39 17.68
C ASP A 91 12.31 7.05 17.74
N GLU A 92 12.02 6.61 18.96
CA GLU A 92 11.29 5.37 19.24
C GLU A 92 9.84 5.41 18.74
N LYS A 93 9.20 6.59 18.72
CA LYS A 93 7.83 6.73 18.24
C LYS A 93 7.79 6.58 16.73
N ALA A 94 8.70 7.23 16.00
CA ALA A 94 8.83 7.06 14.56
C ALA A 94 9.03 5.58 14.19
N LYS A 95 9.89 4.88 14.94
CA LYS A 95 10.12 3.44 14.76
C LYS A 95 8.86 2.63 15.01
N LEU A 96 8.16 2.85 16.12
CA LEU A 96 6.93 2.13 16.46
C LEU A 96 5.87 2.29 15.37
N ILE A 97 5.68 3.52 14.86
CA ILE A 97 4.67 3.80 13.84
C ILE A 97 5.06 3.18 12.49
N GLN A 98 6.33 3.25 12.07
CA GLN A 98 6.77 2.56 10.85
C GLN A 98 6.62 1.03 10.97
N ASP A 99 7.02 0.46 12.10
CA ASP A 99 6.91 -0.99 12.34
C ASP A 99 5.44 -1.43 12.34
N ALA A 100 4.53 -0.61 12.87
CA ALA A 100 3.09 -0.85 12.84
C ALA A 100 2.53 -0.84 11.41
N MET A 101 2.99 0.08 10.56
CA MET A 101 2.63 0.09 9.13
C MET A 101 3.11 -1.20 8.46
N CYS A 102 4.40 -1.52 8.60
CA CYS A 102 5.00 -2.73 8.02
C CYS A 102 4.30 -4.01 8.50
N TYR A 103 3.90 -4.05 9.77
CA TYR A 103 3.12 -5.15 10.35
C TYR A 103 1.76 -5.32 9.67
N GLN A 104 1.03 -4.23 9.43
CA GLN A 104 -0.24 -4.30 8.71
C GLN A 104 -0.06 -4.74 7.26
N VAL A 105 0.97 -4.24 6.56
CA VAL A 105 1.30 -4.71 5.20
C VAL A 105 1.56 -6.21 5.18
N ALA A 106 2.39 -6.71 6.10
CA ALA A 106 2.67 -8.14 6.20
C ALA A 106 1.42 -8.99 6.49
N LYS A 107 0.48 -8.49 7.31
CA LYS A 107 -0.81 -9.16 7.53
C LYS A 107 -1.63 -9.24 6.24
N GLU A 108 -1.65 -8.18 5.45
CA GLU A 108 -2.38 -8.14 4.18
C GLU A 108 -1.77 -9.12 3.14
N VAL A 109 -0.44 -9.26 3.14
CA VAL A 109 0.26 -10.31 2.36
C VAL A 109 -0.18 -11.69 2.80
N GLY A 110 -0.26 -11.93 4.12
CA GLY A 110 -0.80 -13.16 4.68
C GLY A 110 -2.24 -13.43 4.20
N ALA A 111 -3.11 -12.42 4.20
CA ALA A 111 -4.47 -12.54 3.67
C ALA A 111 -4.46 -12.87 2.17
N CYS A 112 -3.66 -12.19 1.35
CA CYS A 112 -3.55 -12.50 -0.08
C CYS A 112 -3.02 -13.93 -0.34
N SER A 113 -2.17 -14.47 0.54
CA SER A 113 -1.69 -15.84 0.39
C SER A 113 -2.82 -16.88 0.52
N THR A 114 -3.85 -16.60 1.33
CA THR A 114 -4.99 -17.51 1.48
C THR A 114 -5.90 -17.46 0.25
N VAL A 115 -6.04 -16.30 -0.39
CA VAL A 115 -6.74 -16.15 -1.69
C VAL A 115 -6.11 -17.03 -2.77
N LEU A 116 -4.78 -17.16 -2.75
CA LEU A 116 -4.02 -18.00 -3.68
C LEU A 116 -3.86 -19.46 -3.19
N ASN A 117 -4.57 -19.86 -2.13
CA ASN A 117 -4.47 -21.19 -1.52
C ASN A 117 -3.03 -21.59 -1.15
N GLY A 118 -2.22 -20.63 -0.70
CA GLY A 118 -0.81 -20.81 -0.36
C GLY A 118 0.12 -21.02 -1.56
N LYS A 119 -0.40 -21.07 -2.79
CA LYS A 119 0.39 -21.24 -4.02
C LYS A 119 0.89 -19.89 -4.49
N VAL A 120 1.94 -19.39 -3.86
CA VAL A 120 2.56 -18.11 -4.17
C VAL A 120 3.96 -18.36 -4.72
N ASP A 121 4.20 -17.98 -5.97
CA ASP A 121 5.51 -18.17 -6.61
C ASP A 121 6.45 -17.01 -6.29
N LEU A 122 5.89 -15.81 -6.08
CA LEU A 122 6.66 -14.58 -5.85
C LEU A 122 5.86 -13.56 -5.05
N ILE A 123 6.53 -12.88 -4.12
CA ILE A 123 6.09 -11.60 -3.57
C ILE A 123 6.95 -10.51 -4.22
N PHE A 124 6.35 -9.42 -4.70
CA PHE A 124 7.13 -8.27 -5.17
C PHE A 124 6.73 -6.99 -4.47
N MET A 125 7.72 -6.12 -4.22
CA MET A 125 7.52 -4.82 -3.58
C MET A 125 7.87 -3.69 -4.54
N SER A 126 6.97 -2.72 -4.70
CA SER A 126 7.16 -1.54 -5.53
C SER A 126 6.64 -0.27 -4.82
N GLY A 127 6.82 0.90 -5.44
CA GLY A 127 6.49 2.20 -4.85
C GLY A 127 7.68 2.89 -4.19
N GLY A 128 7.50 4.16 -3.84
CA GLY A 128 8.56 5.01 -3.30
C GLY A 128 9.13 4.56 -1.95
N LEU A 129 8.36 3.86 -1.11
CA LEU A 129 8.85 3.41 0.19
C LEU A 129 9.81 2.22 0.13
N VAL A 130 9.94 1.57 -1.03
CA VAL A 130 10.87 0.44 -1.23
C VAL A 130 12.33 0.88 -1.23
N TYR A 131 12.62 2.17 -1.41
CA TYR A 131 13.98 2.72 -1.23
C TYR A 131 14.45 2.71 0.23
N ASN A 132 13.56 2.44 1.18
CA ASN A 132 13.89 2.35 2.60
C ASN A 132 14.14 0.89 2.99
N ASP A 133 15.42 0.53 3.16
CA ASP A 133 15.84 -0.82 3.52
C ASP A 133 15.22 -1.33 4.82
N LEU A 134 14.93 -0.44 5.79
CA LEU A 134 14.31 -0.84 7.05
C LEU A 134 12.87 -1.31 6.83
N ILE A 135 12.11 -0.65 5.95
CA ILE A 135 10.75 -1.07 5.57
C ILE A 135 10.82 -2.42 4.87
N VAL A 136 11.69 -2.54 3.87
CA VAL A 136 11.88 -3.77 3.09
C VAL A 136 12.23 -4.94 4.00
N GLN A 137 13.21 -4.77 4.89
CA GLN A 137 13.65 -5.79 5.82
C GLN A 137 12.54 -6.20 6.78
N THR A 138 11.85 -5.22 7.38
CA THR A 138 10.78 -5.47 8.37
C THR A 138 9.62 -6.26 7.78
N ILE A 139 9.23 -5.96 6.53
CA ILE A 139 8.17 -6.72 5.84
C ILE A 139 8.71 -8.10 5.43
N SER A 140 9.92 -8.13 4.83
CA SER A 140 10.53 -9.36 4.33
C SER A 140 10.70 -10.42 5.41
N ASP A 141 11.17 -10.05 6.60
CA ASP A 141 11.32 -10.97 7.72
C ASP A 141 10.03 -11.63 8.14
N ARG A 142 8.89 -10.97 7.92
CA ARG A 142 7.56 -11.48 8.25
C ARG A 142 6.97 -12.37 7.17
N VAL A 143 7.30 -12.17 5.90
CA VAL A 143 6.58 -12.80 4.77
C VAL A 143 7.44 -13.73 3.91
N LYS A 144 8.77 -13.73 4.08
CA LYS A 144 9.69 -14.59 3.30
C LYS A 144 9.45 -16.09 3.43
N PHE A 145 8.70 -16.52 4.45
CA PHE A 145 8.29 -17.92 4.60
C PHE A 145 7.21 -18.34 3.58
N ILE A 146 6.52 -17.37 2.97
CA ILE A 146 5.44 -17.61 2.00
C ILE A 146 6.02 -17.85 0.60
N ALA A 147 6.92 -16.98 0.16
CA ALA A 147 7.51 -17.00 -1.18
C ALA A 147 8.80 -16.15 -1.23
N PRO A 148 9.68 -16.33 -2.23
CA PRO A 148 10.77 -15.40 -2.49
C PRO A 148 10.26 -13.97 -2.75
N ILE A 149 11.12 -12.99 -2.50
CA ILE A 149 10.79 -11.57 -2.55
C ILE A 149 11.67 -10.88 -3.59
N GLU A 150 11.04 -10.12 -4.49
CA GLU A 150 11.72 -9.28 -5.49
C GLU A 150 11.36 -7.81 -5.30
N LEU A 151 12.32 -6.92 -5.54
CA LEU A 151 12.18 -5.49 -5.30
C LEU A 151 12.17 -4.71 -6.62
N PHE A 152 11.18 -3.84 -6.78
CA PHE A 152 11.03 -2.93 -7.92
C PHE A 152 10.81 -1.51 -7.40
N PRO A 153 11.86 -0.84 -6.87
CA PRO A 153 11.73 0.47 -6.24
C PRO A 153 11.16 1.54 -7.18
N GLY A 154 10.30 2.40 -6.62
CA GLY A 154 9.67 3.50 -7.35
C GLY A 154 8.51 3.06 -8.24
N GLU A 155 8.12 3.96 -9.15
CA GLU A 155 6.90 3.84 -9.95
C GLU A 155 7.27 4.20 -11.39
N LYS A 156 7.25 3.22 -12.31
CA LYS A 156 7.59 3.42 -13.72
C LYS A 156 6.37 3.89 -14.54
N GLU A 157 5.56 4.78 -13.99
CA GLU A 157 4.23 5.11 -14.53
C GLU A 157 4.30 5.70 -15.94
N MET A 158 5.17 6.70 -16.15
CA MET A 158 5.31 7.35 -17.46
C MET A 158 5.81 6.38 -18.53
N GLU A 159 6.73 5.48 -18.15
CA GLU A 159 7.22 4.43 -19.04
C GLU A 159 6.11 3.44 -19.38
N ALA A 160 5.35 2.99 -18.38
CA ALA A 160 4.22 2.06 -18.56
C ALA A 160 3.12 2.65 -19.47
N LEU A 161 2.78 3.92 -19.29
CA LEU A 161 1.82 4.64 -20.15
C LEU A 161 2.33 4.72 -21.60
N CYS A 162 3.59 5.09 -21.79
CA CYS A 162 4.22 5.16 -23.11
C CYS A 162 4.24 3.79 -23.80
N GLN A 163 4.62 2.75 -23.08
CA GLN A 163 4.65 1.37 -23.58
C GLN A 163 3.25 0.88 -23.95
N GLY A 164 2.24 1.14 -23.12
CA GLY A 164 0.84 0.80 -23.42
C GLY A 164 0.34 1.45 -24.71
N GLY A 165 0.53 2.76 -24.84
CA GLY A 165 0.18 3.48 -26.07
C GLY A 165 0.94 2.97 -27.29
N THR A 166 2.23 2.67 -27.14
CA THR A 166 3.06 2.14 -28.23
C THR A 166 2.58 0.76 -28.71
N ARG A 167 2.14 -0.13 -27.80
CA ARG A 167 1.61 -1.44 -28.20
C ARG A 167 0.35 -1.32 -29.04
N VAL A 168 -0.55 -0.40 -28.68
CA VAL A 168 -1.76 -0.10 -29.46
C VAL A 168 -1.40 0.47 -30.84
N LEU A 169 -0.52 1.47 -30.89
CA LEU A 169 -0.09 2.10 -32.16
C LEU A 169 0.60 1.12 -33.12
N LYS A 170 1.26 0.08 -32.59
CA LYS A 170 1.92 -0.97 -33.38
C LYS A 170 1.01 -2.16 -33.71
N GLY A 171 -0.26 -2.15 -33.28
CA GLY A 171 -1.19 -3.27 -33.48
C GLY A 171 -0.86 -4.53 -32.67
N LEU A 172 -0.09 -4.40 -31.58
CA LEU A 172 0.26 -5.50 -30.67
C LEU A 172 -0.77 -5.70 -29.55
N GLU A 173 -1.61 -4.70 -29.30
CA GLU A 173 -2.67 -4.72 -28.29
C GLU A 173 -3.89 -3.98 -28.83
N GLU A 174 -5.09 -4.53 -28.60
CA GLU A 174 -6.34 -3.88 -28.98
C GLU A 174 -6.74 -2.80 -27.97
N ALA A 175 -7.09 -1.61 -28.46
CA ALA A 175 -7.62 -0.55 -27.63
C ALA A 175 -9.01 -0.92 -27.09
N LYS A 176 -9.21 -0.78 -25.77
CA LYS A 176 -10.51 -1.02 -25.14
C LYS A 176 -11.41 0.21 -25.25
N VAL A 177 -12.72 -0.03 -25.41
CA VAL A 177 -13.74 1.03 -25.40
C VAL A 177 -14.34 1.13 -23.99
N TYR A 178 -14.22 2.29 -23.37
CA TYR A 178 -14.83 2.56 -22.07
C TYR A 178 -16.34 2.79 -22.20
N GLY A 179 -17.15 2.14 -21.35
CA GLY A 179 -18.60 2.38 -21.28
C GLY A 179 -19.49 1.47 -22.14
N LYS A 180 -18.98 0.32 -22.61
CA LYS A 180 -19.81 -0.80 -23.09
C LYS A 180 -19.78 -1.94 -22.10
#